data_AF-A0A0M9G3B9-F1
#
_entry.id   AF-A0A0M9G3B9-F1
#
_cell.length_a   1.000
_cell.length_b   1.000
_cell.length_c   1.000
_cell.angle_alpha   90.00
_cell.angle_beta   90.00
_cell.angle_gamma   90.00
#
_symmetry.space_group_name_H-M   'P 1'
#
loop_
_entity.id
_entity.type
_entity.pdbx_description
1 polymer ?
#
loop_
_entity_poly.entity_id
_entity_poly.type
_entity_poly.pdbx_seq_one_letter_code
_entity_poly.pdbx_strand_id
1 'polypeptide(L)'
;MDSLYFIGKAQFHQLATHISLYHEDMSEGYKLLSTDALVAVGLKPHKFTYWNVPMMSGYLGKTVPLDIHGGYVLIDEEKVMSMATSYGMLRYALLTSAVRAKEGGRWRYDFMTMNVTLAMGAATGFTLLSFGRKRFGWMRRHPIGCVAVSFMTGLLTTVIARQGVRGLGIGIVQAQNSHKKALNRLKCVDCLEDVNTYTLHQIDELREQKLPQQPGMPPPPEEHVQRFKKNVEMQCKLLETDMDEVRIIRKWTAGHLCDIHRHLREDPNGYEEPHGLVLLASDRTKVTERPPLVTESQTSEKKVETKS
;
A
#
# COMPACT_ATOMS: atom_id res chain seq x y z
N MET A 1 -9.48 4.08 1.23
CA MET A 1 -10.81 3.69 1.73
C MET A 1 -10.75 2.82 2.99
N ASP A 2 -10.34 1.54 2.93
CA ASP A 2 -10.42 0.66 4.12
C ASP A 2 -9.68 1.19 5.34
N SER A 3 -8.45 1.68 5.18
CA SER A 3 -7.66 2.24 6.29
C SER A 3 -8.32 3.48 6.91
N LEU A 4 -8.90 4.34 6.09
CA LEU A 4 -9.58 5.56 6.51
C LEU A 4 -10.82 5.23 7.36
N TYR A 5 -11.60 4.21 7.00
CA TYR A 5 -12.76 3.79 7.80
C TYR A 5 -12.38 3.45 9.25
N PHE A 6 -11.24 2.80 9.47
CA PHE A 6 -10.84 2.39 10.80
C PHE A 6 -10.14 3.47 11.62
N ILE A 7 -9.35 4.33 10.95
CA ILE A 7 -8.56 5.37 11.63
C ILE A 7 -9.43 6.61 11.86
N GLY A 8 -10.31 6.95 10.92
CA GLY A 8 -11.18 8.11 10.95
C GLY A 8 -12.53 7.81 10.31
N LYS A 9 -13.44 7.19 11.06
CA LYS A 9 -14.81 6.87 10.58
C LYS A 9 -15.53 8.11 10.00
N ALA A 10 -15.42 9.25 10.68
CA ALA A 10 -16.03 10.49 10.23
C ALA A 10 -15.46 10.94 8.87
N GLN A 11 -14.13 10.93 8.73
CA GLN A 11 -13.45 11.26 7.47
C GLN A 11 -13.83 10.28 6.35
N PHE A 12 -13.94 8.99 6.65
CA PHE A 12 -14.42 8.00 5.69
C PHE A 12 -15.85 8.29 5.23
N HIS A 13 -16.78 8.57 6.14
CA HIS A 13 -18.16 8.87 5.78
C HIS A 13 -18.26 10.18 4.99
N GLN A 14 -17.47 11.19 5.33
CA GLN A 14 -17.36 12.42 4.54
C GLN A 14 -16.88 12.11 3.12
N LEU A 15 -15.81 11.32 2.97
CA LEU A 15 -15.29 10.92 1.67
C LEU A 15 -16.30 10.08 0.87
N ALA A 16 -16.97 9.12 1.49
CA ALA A 16 -17.97 8.29 0.82
C ALA A 16 -19.16 9.14 0.34
N THR A 17 -19.58 10.10 1.15
CA THR A 17 -20.62 11.07 0.77
C THR A 17 -20.14 11.94 -0.39
N HIS A 18 -18.90 12.42 -0.32
CA HIS A 18 -18.27 13.21 -1.38
C HIS A 18 -18.23 12.46 -2.71
N ILE A 19 -17.73 11.21 -2.73
CA ILE A 19 -17.72 10.36 -3.93
C ILE A 19 -19.14 10.16 -4.48
N SER A 20 -20.11 9.92 -3.60
CA SER A 20 -21.50 9.67 -4.01
C SER A 20 -22.15 10.90 -4.64
N LEU A 21 -21.77 12.11 -4.22
CA LEU A 21 -22.33 13.37 -4.70
C LEU A 21 -21.54 13.98 -5.86
N TYR A 22 -20.22 13.77 -5.90
CA TYR A 22 -19.29 14.44 -6.80
C TYR A 22 -18.39 13.40 -7.47
N HIS A 23 -18.85 12.87 -8.59
CA HIS A 23 -18.07 12.02 -9.49
C HIS A 23 -18.42 12.31 -10.94
N GLU A 24 -17.45 12.09 -11.80
CA GLU A 24 -17.56 12.21 -13.24
C GLU A 24 -16.95 10.97 -13.90
N ASP A 25 -17.27 10.75 -15.18
CA ASP A 25 -16.59 9.70 -15.94
C ASP A 25 -15.10 10.03 -16.08
N MET A 26 -14.28 9.03 -15.78
CA MET A 26 -12.83 9.15 -15.90
C MET A 26 -12.41 9.38 -17.35
N SER A 27 -11.44 10.25 -17.59
CA SER A 27 -10.90 10.49 -18.92
C SER A 27 -10.22 9.23 -19.50
N GLU A 28 -10.20 9.13 -20.83
CA GLU A 28 -9.77 7.91 -21.52
C GLU A 28 -8.31 7.52 -21.19
N GLY A 29 -7.40 8.48 -21.02
CA GLY A 29 -6.01 8.21 -20.63
C GLY A 29 -5.89 7.54 -19.26
N TYR A 30 -6.57 8.06 -18.23
CA TYR A 30 -6.56 7.45 -16.89
C TYR A 30 -7.32 6.12 -16.86
N LYS A 31 -8.40 6.00 -17.64
CA LYS A 31 -9.18 4.78 -17.76
C LYS A 31 -8.37 3.65 -18.41
N LEU A 32 -7.62 3.93 -19.47
CA LEU A 32 -6.73 2.97 -20.12
C LEU A 32 -5.61 2.54 -19.17
N LEU A 33 -4.94 3.50 -18.52
CA LEU A 33 -3.90 3.21 -17.53
C LEU A 33 -4.42 2.35 -16.36
N SER A 34 -5.61 2.67 -15.86
CA SER A 34 -6.26 1.90 -14.79
C SER A 34 -6.64 0.50 -15.26
N THR A 35 -7.13 0.38 -16.48
CA THR A 35 -7.48 -0.91 -17.11
C THR A 35 -6.25 -1.81 -17.22
N ASP A 36 -5.14 -1.28 -17.70
CA ASP A 36 -3.87 -2.01 -17.79
C ASP A 36 -3.39 -2.49 -16.42
N ALA A 37 -3.51 -1.64 -15.39
CA ALA A 37 -3.16 -2.00 -14.03
C ALA A 37 -4.04 -3.14 -13.49
N LEU A 38 -5.36 -3.10 -13.72
CA LEU A 38 -6.30 -4.15 -13.35
C LEU A 38 -6.00 -5.47 -14.07
N VAL A 39 -5.75 -5.43 -15.38
CA VAL A 39 -5.39 -6.61 -16.18
C VAL A 39 -4.05 -7.20 -15.71
N ALA A 40 -3.05 -6.36 -15.45
CA ALA A 40 -1.72 -6.81 -15.02
C ALA A 40 -1.75 -7.63 -13.73
N VAL A 41 -2.71 -7.34 -12.84
CA VAL A 41 -2.93 -8.11 -11.60
C VAL A 41 -3.94 -9.25 -11.78
N GLY A 42 -4.62 -9.37 -12.93
CA GLY A 42 -5.61 -10.41 -13.22
C GLY A 42 -7.01 -10.11 -12.68
N LEU A 43 -7.33 -8.83 -12.45
CA LEU A 43 -8.70 -8.37 -12.25
C LEU A 43 -9.39 -8.21 -13.61
N LYS A 44 -10.73 -8.22 -13.60
CA LYS A 44 -11.56 -8.10 -14.80
C LYS A 44 -12.04 -6.66 -14.95
N PRO A 45 -11.49 -5.86 -15.89
CA PRO A 45 -11.80 -4.43 -16.02
C PRO A 45 -13.29 -4.11 -16.15
N HIS A 46 -14.05 -4.92 -16.90
CA HIS A 46 -15.50 -4.77 -17.08
C HIS A 46 -16.33 -4.89 -15.79
N LYS A 47 -15.74 -5.33 -14.67
CA LYS A 47 -16.39 -5.36 -13.35
C LYS A 47 -16.17 -4.08 -12.56
N PHE A 48 -15.43 -3.12 -13.12
CA PHE A 48 -15.10 -1.87 -12.47
C PHE A 48 -15.75 -0.70 -13.18
N THR A 49 -16.21 0.25 -12.38
CA THR A 49 -16.64 1.58 -12.84
C THR A 49 -15.50 2.56 -12.59
N TYR A 50 -15.24 3.46 -13.54
CA TYR A 50 -14.10 4.38 -13.53
C TYR A 50 -14.59 5.79 -13.27
N TRP A 51 -14.25 6.33 -12.11
CA TRP A 51 -14.68 7.65 -11.69
C TRP A 51 -13.51 8.59 -11.47
N ASN A 52 -13.60 9.75 -12.11
CA ASN A 52 -12.95 10.95 -11.63
C ASN A 52 -13.74 11.48 -10.42
N VAL A 53 -13.05 11.74 -9.32
CA VAL A 53 -13.64 12.28 -8.09
C VAL A 53 -12.87 13.56 -7.74
N PRO A 54 -13.31 14.72 -8.25
CA PRO A 54 -12.65 16.00 -8.00
C PRO A 54 -12.50 16.26 -6.49
N MET A 55 -11.37 16.81 -6.07
CA MET A 55 -11.08 17.16 -4.68
C MET A 55 -11.03 15.98 -3.69
N MET A 56 -11.06 14.73 -4.18
CA MET A 56 -10.92 13.54 -3.32
C MET A 56 -9.62 13.56 -2.51
N SER A 57 -8.55 14.16 -3.04
CA SER A 57 -7.27 14.35 -2.34
C SER A 57 -7.41 14.99 -0.95
N GLY A 58 -8.35 15.93 -0.77
CA GLY A 58 -8.58 16.61 0.52
C GLY A 58 -9.16 15.70 1.59
N TYR A 59 -9.77 14.57 1.22
CA TYR A 59 -10.48 13.67 2.12
C TYR A 59 -9.82 12.30 2.26
N LEU A 60 -9.13 11.82 1.22
CA LEU A 60 -8.60 10.45 1.15
C LEU A 60 -7.41 10.21 2.08
N GLY A 61 -6.65 11.27 2.41
CA GLY A 61 -5.49 11.19 3.31
C GLY A 61 -4.38 10.25 2.80
N LYS A 62 -4.29 10.05 1.48
CA LYS A 62 -3.22 9.30 0.81
C LYS A 62 -2.26 10.27 0.12
N THR A 63 -1.01 9.84 -0.04
CA THR A 63 0.01 10.58 -0.80
C THR A 63 -0.39 10.76 -2.26
N VAL A 64 -0.86 9.69 -2.92
CA VAL A 64 -1.42 9.77 -4.27
C VAL A 64 -2.94 9.61 -4.18
N PRO A 65 -3.74 10.57 -4.70
CA PRO A 65 -5.19 10.61 -4.53
C PRO A 65 -5.89 9.66 -5.50
N LEU A 66 -5.66 8.36 -5.30
CA LEU A 66 -6.32 7.28 -6.01
C LEU A 66 -6.62 6.09 -5.10
N ASP A 67 -7.67 5.35 -5.41
CA ASP A 67 -7.97 4.06 -4.76
C ASP A 67 -8.79 3.14 -5.67
N ILE A 68 -8.70 1.83 -5.43
CA ILE A 68 -9.58 0.84 -6.05
C ILE A 68 -10.34 0.16 -4.93
N HIS A 69 -11.65 0.40 -4.87
CA HIS A 69 -12.50 -0.06 -3.78
C HIS A 69 -13.92 -0.37 -4.24
N GLY A 70 -14.49 -1.48 -3.77
CA GLY A 70 -15.91 -1.79 -3.97
C GLY A 70 -16.36 -1.96 -5.43
N GLY A 71 -15.43 -2.25 -6.36
CA GLY A 71 -15.74 -2.26 -7.80
C GLY A 71 -15.62 -0.90 -8.48
N TYR A 72 -15.04 0.09 -7.81
CA TYR A 72 -14.79 1.41 -8.38
C TYR A 72 -13.28 1.67 -8.44
N VAL A 73 -12.84 2.27 -9.55
CA VAL A 73 -11.54 2.94 -9.66
C VAL A 73 -11.80 4.42 -9.44
N LEU A 74 -11.20 4.97 -8.40
CA LEU A 74 -11.41 6.35 -7.96
C LEU A 74 -10.11 7.12 -8.11
N ILE A 75 -10.14 8.23 -8.84
CA ILE A 75 -8.96 9.09 -9.09
C ILE A 75 -9.37 10.55 -8.98
N ASP A 76 -8.54 11.39 -8.35
CA ASP A 76 -8.65 12.85 -8.43
C ASP A 76 -7.78 13.34 -9.59
N GLU A 77 -8.31 13.40 -10.81
CA GLU A 77 -7.50 13.61 -12.03
C GLU A 77 -6.69 14.92 -11.99
N GLU A 78 -7.25 15.97 -11.38
CA GLU A 78 -6.60 17.29 -11.27
C GLU A 78 -5.30 17.23 -10.46
N LYS A 79 -5.19 16.31 -9.50
CA LYS A 79 -4.07 16.24 -8.56
C LYS A 79 -3.27 14.94 -8.61
N VAL A 80 -3.79 13.89 -9.22
CA VAL A 80 -3.15 12.57 -9.12
C VAL A 80 -1.75 12.56 -9.72
N MET A 81 -1.55 13.21 -10.88
CA MET A 81 -0.26 13.22 -11.54
C MET A 81 0.74 14.12 -10.80
N SER A 82 0.32 15.32 -10.39
CA SER A 82 1.18 16.24 -9.66
C SER A 82 1.63 15.66 -8.32
N MET A 83 0.75 14.97 -7.59
CA MET A 83 1.09 14.28 -6.34
C MET A 83 1.90 13.00 -6.55
N ALA A 84 1.73 12.30 -7.69
CA ALA A 84 2.59 11.17 -8.05
C ALA A 84 4.00 11.61 -8.48
N THR A 85 4.19 12.87 -8.88
CA THR A 85 5.45 13.49 -9.34
C THR A 85 6.11 12.87 -10.58
N SER A 86 5.62 11.73 -11.04
CA SER A 86 6.06 11.04 -12.26
C SER A 86 5.04 10.00 -12.73
N TYR A 87 5.10 9.68 -14.02
CA TYR A 87 4.29 8.61 -14.61
C TYR A 87 4.57 7.23 -13.97
N GLY A 88 5.84 6.91 -13.72
CA GLY A 88 6.23 5.63 -13.10
C GLY A 88 5.59 5.43 -11.72
N MET A 89 5.59 6.47 -10.90
CA MET A 89 4.97 6.45 -9.57
C MET A 89 3.45 6.35 -9.64
N LEU A 90 2.80 7.05 -10.60
CA LEU A 90 1.36 6.93 -10.82
C LEU A 90 0.95 5.48 -11.17
N ARG A 91 1.68 4.87 -12.11
CA ARG A 91 1.43 3.48 -12.53
C ARG A 91 1.66 2.50 -11.37
N TYR A 92 2.68 2.74 -10.55
CA TYR A 92 2.91 1.97 -9.33
C TYR A 92 1.78 2.15 -8.30
N ALA A 93 1.29 3.36 -8.07
CA ALA A 93 0.18 3.64 -7.15
C ALA A 93 -1.11 2.93 -7.60
N LEU A 94 -1.40 2.90 -8.90
CA LEU A 94 -2.52 2.13 -9.45
C LEU A 94 -2.34 0.63 -9.27
N LEU A 95 -1.15 0.09 -9.58
CA LEU A 95 -0.86 -1.33 -9.40
C LEU A 95 -0.95 -1.76 -7.94
N THR A 96 -0.42 -0.96 -7.00
CA THR A 96 -0.53 -1.26 -5.55
C THR A 96 -1.99 -1.28 -5.10
N SER A 97 -2.81 -0.33 -5.57
CA SER A 97 -4.25 -0.31 -5.29
C SER A 97 -4.97 -1.51 -5.91
N ALA A 98 -4.61 -1.91 -7.12
CA ALA A 98 -5.20 -3.05 -7.83
C ALA A 98 -4.82 -4.39 -7.16
N VAL A 99 -3.56 -4.56 -6.75
CA VAL A 99 -3.12 -5.73 -5.97
C VAL A 99 -3.91 -5.83 -4.68
N ARG A 100 -4.04 -4.72 -3.95
CA ARG A 100 -4.82 -4.68 -2.71
C ARG A 100 -6.27 -5.05 -2.95
N ALA A 101 -6.91 -4.52 -4.00
CA ALA A 101 -8.27 -4.87 -4.36
C ALA A 101 -8.42 -6.37 -4.66
N LYS A 102 -7.47 -6.97 -5.40
CA LYS A 102 -7.45 -8.42 -5.68
C LYS A 102 -7.30 -9.26 -4.43
N GLU A 103 -6.40 -8.85 -3.53
CA GLU A 103 -6.17 -9.53 -2.26
C GLU A 103 -7.33 -9.37 -1.29
N GLY A 104 -8.35 -8.57 -1.62
CA GLY A 104 -9.51 -8.31 -0.76
C GLY A 104 -9.18 -7.30 0.36
N GLY A 105 -8.12 -6.53 0.15
CA GLY A 105 -7.73 -5.38 0.93
C GLY A 105 -7.50 -5.69 2.40
N ARG A 106 -7.76 -4.66 3.21
CA ARG A 106 -7.70 -4.80 4.67
C ARG A 106 -8.92 -5.54 5.20
N TRP A 107 -10.03 -5.58 4.46
CA TRP A 107 -11.21 -6.35 4.85
C TRP A 107 -10.91 -7.84 5.04
N ARG A 108 -10.19 -8.50 4.11
CA ARG A 108 -9.79 -9.90 4.29
C ARG A 108 -8.83 -10.10 5.46
N TYR A 109 -7.91 -9.17 5.67
CA TYR A 109 -7.02 -9.19 6.84
C TYR A 109 -7.82 -9.12 8.14
N ASP A 110 -8.72 -8.14 8.27
CA ASP A 110 -9.52 -7.94 9.47
C ASP A 110 -10.49 -9.11 9.69
N PHE A 111 -11.07 -9.67 8.63
CA PHE A 111 -11.92 -10.87 8.70
C PHE A 111 -11.13 -12.10 9.16
N MET A 112 -9.97 -12.36 8.55
CA MET A 112 -9.11 -13.50 8.93
C MET A 112 -8.63 -13.36 10.38
N THR A 113 -8.12 -12.18 10.75
CA THR A 113 -7.61 -11.95 12.11
C THR A 113 -8.71 -12.02 13.15
N MET A 114 -9.91 -11.48 12.87
CA MET A 114 -11.07 -11.62 13.76
C MET A 114 -11.43 -13.11 13.95
N ASN A 115 -11.58 -13.87 12.87
CA ASN A 115 -11.92 -15.29 12.95
C ASN A 115 -10.86 -16.11 13.69
N VAL A 116 -9.56 -15.84 13.46
CA VAL A 116 -8.47 -16.52 14.17
C VAL A 116 -8.51 -16.21 15.66
N THR A 117 -8.66 -14.94 16.05
CA THR A 117 -8.73 -14.56 17.47
C THR A 117 -9.96 -15.15 18.16
N LEU A 118 -11.11 -15.17 17.49
CA LEU A 118 -12.33 -15.82 17.98
C LEU A 118 -12.17 -17.33 18.09
N ALA A 119 -11.53 -17.98 17.11
CA ALA A 119 -11.24 -19.41 17.15
C ALA A 119 -10.32 -19.78 18.32
N MET A 120 -9.27 -18.98 18.56
CA MET A 120 -8.40 -19.15 19.73
C MET A 120 -9.17 -19.01 21.04
N GLY A 121 -10.00 -17.97 21.18
CA GLY A 121 -10.82 -17.76 22.37
C GLY A 121 -11.86 -18.86 22.59
N ALA A 122 -12.51 -19.33 21.53
CA ALA A 122 -13.45 -20.44 21.60
C ALA A 122 -12.73 -21.74 22.01
N ALA A 123 -11.55 -22.02 21.44
CA ALA A 123 -10.75 -23.19 21.78
C ALA A 123 -10.26 -23.15 23.24
N THR A 124 -9.76 -22.01 23.74
CA THR A 124 -9.33 -21.89 25.14
C THR A 124 -10.50 -21.97 26.12
N GLY A 125 -11.62 -21.33 25.82
CA GLY A 125 -12.84 -21.44 26.62
C GLY A 125 -13.37 -22.88 26.67
N PHE A 126 -13.43 -23.56 25.52
CA PHE A 126 -13.91 -24.94 25.43
C PHE A 126 -12.97 -25.94 26.11
N THR A 127 -11.66 -25.78 25.95
CA THR A 127 -10.66 -26.62 26.62
C THR A 127 -10.69 -26.42 28.14
N LEU A 128 -10.82 -25.18 28.61
CA LEU A 128 -10.97 -24.90 30.04
C LEU A 128 -12.27 -25.48 30.60
N LEU A 129 -13.37 -25.40 29.87
CA LEU A 129 -14.65 -26.00 30.28
C LEU A 129 -14.56 -27.54 30.33
N SER A 130 -13.99 -28.15 29.30
CA SER A 130 -13.97 -29.60 29.11
C SER A 130 -12.96 -30.31 30.00
N PHE A 131 -11.74 -29.78 30.10
CA PHE A 131 -10.69 -30.35 30.94
C PHE A 131 -10.74 -29.80 32.37
N GLY A 132 -11.10 -28.52 32.54
CA GLY A 132 -11.17 -27.89 33.85
C GLY A 132 -12.24 -28.51 34.74
N ARG A 133 -13.40 -28.90 34.20
CA ARG A 133 -14.41 -29.67 34.96
C ARG A 133 -13.92 -31.03 35.44
N LYS A 134 -13.01 -31.67 34.69
CA LYS A 134 -12.46 -32.99 35.05
C LYS A 134 -11.35 -32.88 36.09
N ARG A 135 -10.57 -31.79 36.05
CA ARG A 135 -9.33 -31.66 36.82
C ARG A 135 -9.44 -30.75 38.04
N PHE A 136 -10.38 -29.80 38.07
CA PHE A 136 -10.57 -28.87 39.17
C PHE A 136 -11.88 -29.13 39.93
N GLY A 137 -11.76 -29.53 41.19
CA GLY A 137 -12.90 -29.87 42.04
C GLY A 137 -13.90 -28.71 42.23
N TRP A 138 -13.43 -27.46 42.24
CA TRP A 138 -14.28 -26.28 42.32
C TRP A 138 -15.21 -26.14 41.10
N MET A 139 -14.67 -26.29 39.89
CA MET A 139 -15.43 -26.21 38.64
C MET A 139 -16.48 -27.33 38.52
N ARG A 140 -16.20 -28.50 39.11
CA ARG A 140 -17.15 -29.62 39.16
C ARG A 140 -18.35 -29.35 40.08
N ARG A 141 -18.14 -28.62 41.17
CA ARG A 141 -19.18 -28.27 42.16
C ARG A 141 -20.00 -27.04 41.78
N HIS A 142 -19.45 -26.14 40.97
CA HIS A 142 -20.12 -24.90 40.53
C HIS A 142 -20.28 -24.85 39.00
N PRO A 143 -21.33 -25.46 38.44
CA PRO A 143 -21.50 -25.56 36.98
C PRO A 143 -21.69 -24.20 36.31
N ILE A 144 -22.46 -23.29 36.92
CA ILE A 144 -22.70 -21.94 36.39
C ILE A 144 -21.42 -21.10 36.45
N GLY A 145 -20.70 -21.13 37.59
CA GLY A 145 -19.43 -20.44 37.74
C GLY A 145 -18.35 -20.95 36.79
N CYS A 146 -18.35 -22.25 36.49
CA CYS A 146 -17.45 -22.86 35.52
C CYS A 146 -17.69 -22.35 34.09
N VAL A 147 -18.95 -22.22 33.68
CA VAL A 147 -19.32 -21.63 32.38
C VAL A 147 -18.90 -20.16 32.32
N ALA A 148 -19.16 -19.38 33.38
CA ALA A 148 -18.77 -17.99 33.45
C ALA A 148 -17.24 -17.79 33.36
N VAL A 149 -16.46 -18.59 34.10
CA VAL A 149 -14.99 -18.54 34.05
C VAL A 149 -14.49 -18.93 32.65
N SER A 150 -15.04 -19.99 32.06
CA SER A 150 -14.65 -20.44 30.71
C SER A 150 -14.94 -19.39 29.64
N PHE A 151 -16.10 -18.72 29.75
CA PHE A 151 -16.47 -17.61 28.89
C PHE A 151 -15.51 -16.42 29.06
N MET A 152 -15.21 -16.03 30.30
CA MET A 152 -14.26 -14.95 30.59
C MET A 152 -12.85 -15.26 30.09
N THR A 153 -12.38 -16.51 30.22
CA THR A 153 -11.10 -16.94 29.67
C THR A 153 -11.10 -16.87 28.15
N GLY A 154 -12.18 -17.28 27.49
CA GLY A 154 -12.32 -17.14 26.03
C GLY A 154 -12.25 -15.68 25.57
N LEU A 155 -12.97 -14.78 26.25
CA LEU A 155 -12.92 -13.33 25.97
C LEU A 155 -11.53 -12.75 26.17
N LEU A 156 -10.90 -13.03 27.32
CA LEU A 156 -9.55 -12.54 27.63
C LEU A 156 -8.53 -13.04 26.61
N THR A 157 -8.60 -14.32 26.23
CA THR A 157 -7.74 -14.91 25.19
C THR A 157 -7.93 -14.20 23.86
N THR A 158 -9.17 -13.90 23.48
CA THR A 158 -9.47 -13.19 22.22
C THR A 158 -8.83 -11.80 22.22
N VAL A 159 -8.92 -11.07 23.34
CA VAL A 159 -8.29 -9.75 23.50
C VAL A 159 -6.77 -9.84 23.42
N ILE A 160 -6.16 -10.79 24.13
CA ILE A 160 -4.71 -11.02 24.11
C ILE A 160 -4.24 -11.41 22.71
N ALA A 161 -4.93 -12.35 22.05
CA ALA A 161 -4.61 -12.79 20.70
C ALA A 161 -4.69 -11.63 19.69
N ARG A 162 -5.70 -10.75 19.82
CA ARG A 162 -5.82 -9.56 18.99
C ARG A 162 -4.65 -8.60 19.17
N GLN A 163 -4.21 -8.39 20.41
CA GLN A 163 -3.03 -7.56 20.69
C GLN A 163 -1.74 -8.23 20.19
N GLY A 164 -1.62 -9.54 20.33
CA GLY A 164 -0.51 -10.34 19.81
C GLY A 164 -0.40 -10.24 18.29
N VAL A 165 -1.50 -10.43 17.56
CA VAL A 165 -1.53 -10.29 16.10
C VAL A 165 -1.13 -8.89 15.64
N ARG A 166 -1.57 -7.84 16.36
CA ARG A 166 -1.12 -6.46 16.11
C ARG A 166 0.37 -6.30 16.40
N GLY A 167 0.87 -6.84 17.51
CA GLY A 167 2.27 -6.79 17.90
C GLY A 167 3.21 -7.57 16.96
N LEU A 168 2.71 -8.63 16.32
CA LEU A 168 3.45 -9.43 15.34
C LEU A 168 3.59 -8.74 13.97
N GLY A 169 2.96 -7.59 13.75
CA GLY A 169 3.14 -6.82 12.51
C GLY A 169 2.57 -7.48 11.25
N ILE A 170 1.64 -8.44 11.36
CA ILE A 170 1.10 -9.19 10.20
C ILE A 170 0.49 -8.25 9.15
N GLY A 171 -0.17 -7.16 9.59
CA GLY A 171 -0.70 -6.14 8.68
C GLY A 171 0.37 -5.38 7.90
N ILE A 172 1.56 -5.17 8.50
CA ILE A 172 2.71 -4.55 7.83
C ILE A 172 3.25 -5.50 6.77
N VAL A 173 3.41 -6.78 7.10
CA VAL A 173 3.87 -7.82 6.17
C VAL A 173 2.92 -7.95 4.97
N GLN A 174 1.61 -7.90 5.19
CA GLN A 174 0.64 -7.94 4.09
C GLN A 174 0.74 -6.70 3.18
N ALA A 175 0.92 -5.51 3.76
CA ALA A 175 1.14 -4.29 2.99
C ALA A 175 2.42 -4.39 2.15
N GLN A 176 3.54 -4.80 2.75
CA GLN A 176 4.81 -5.03 2.05
C GLN A 176 4.68 -6.07 0.92
N ASN A 177 3.96 -7.16 1.16
CA ASN A 177 3.70 -8.16 0.12
C ASN A 177 2.88 -7.59 -1.05
N SER A 178 1.92 -6.70 -0.77
CA SER A 178 1.16 -5.99 -1.80
C SER A 178 2.08 -5.07 -2.63
N HIS A 179 2.96 -4.32 -1.97
CA HIS A 179 3.94 -3.44 -2.61
C HIS A 179 4.91 -4.24 -3.49
N LYS A 180 5.51 -5.30 -2.95
CA LYS A 180 6.37 -6.22 -3.70
C LYS A 180 5.68 -6.80 -4.93
N LYS A 181 4.42 -7.24 -4.82
CA LYS A 181 3.65 -7.74 -5.96
C LYS A 181 3.40 -6.66 -7.01
N ALA A 182 3.11 -5.43 -6.60
CA ALA A 182 2.94 -4.30 -7.52
C ALA A 182 4.24 -3.94 -8.25
N LEU A 183 5.36 -3.87 -7.53
CA LEU A 183 6.69 -3.63 -8.12
C LEU A 183 7.04 -4.67 -9.19
N ASN A 184 6.77 -5.96 -8.90
CA ASN A 184 6.99 -7.05 -9.86
C ASN A 184 6.12 -6.94 -11.12
N ARG A 185 5.02 -6.18 -11.09
CA ARG A 185 4.13 -5.97 -12.24
C ARG A 185 4.46 -4.72 -13.05
N LEU A 186 5.26 -3.80 -12.52
CA LEU A 186 5.61 -2.55 -13.17
C LEU A 186 6.43 -2.77 -14.46
N LYS A 187 7.24 -3.85 -14.52
CA LYS A 187 7.97 -4.33 -15.72
C LYS A 187 8.53 -3.19 -16.58
N CYS A 188 9.16 -2.19 -15.98
CA CYS A 188 9.77 -1.08 -16.70
C CYS A 188 10.88 -0.51 -15.83
N VAL A 189 12.11 -0.51 -16.34
CA VAL A 189 13.29 -0.03 -15.59
C VAL A 189 13.12 1.43 -15.17
N ASP A 190 12.58 2.24 -16.05
CA ASP A 190 12.37 3.67 -15.84
C ASP A 190 11.26 3.96 -14.83
N CYS A 191 10.16 3.22 -14.87
CA CYS A 191 9.13 3.33 -13.83
C CYS A 191 9.67 2.87 -12.45
N LEU A 192 10.55 1.86 -12.42
CA LEU A 192 11.18 1.41 -11.18
C LEU A 192 12.12 2.47 -10.61
N GLU A 193 12.87 3.16 -11.46
CA GLU A 193 13.72 4.29 -11.03
C GLU A 193 12.87 5.44 -10.49
N ASP A 194 11.76 5.79 -11.15
CA ASP A 194 10.84 6.82 -10.66
C ASP A 194 10.32 6.51 -9.25
N VAL A 195 9.91 5.26 -9.01
CA VAL A 195 9.48 4.80 -7.68
C VAL A 195 10.63 4.89 -6.69
N ASN A 196 11.85 4.54 -7.09
CA ASN A 196 13.03 4.62 -6.22
C ASN A 196 13.34 6.07 -5.81
N THR A 197 13.35 7.01 -6.77
CA THR A 197 13.57 8.44 -6.51
C THR A 197 12.46 9.01 -5.63
N TYR A 198 11.21 8.68 -5.90
CA TYR A 198 10.08 9.09 -5.06
C TYR A 198 10.23 8.56 -3.61
N THR A 199 10.63 7.29 -3.48
CA THR A 199 10.79 6.65 -2.17
C THR A 199 11.93 7.28 -1.36
N LEU A 200 13.04 7.65 -2.01
CA LEU A 200 14.13 8.40 -1.39
C LEU A 200 13.64 9.74 -0.84
N HIS A 201 12.90 10.51 -1.65
CA HIS A 201 12.35 11.79 -1.21
C HIS A 201 11.42 11.63 0.01
N GLN A 202 10.59 10.58 0.03
CA GLN A 202 9.73 10.28 1.18
C GLN A 202 10.52 9.93 2.44
N ILE A 203 11.66 9.22 2.33
CA ILE A 203 12.53 8.94 3.46
C ILE A 203 13.10 10.24 4.03
N ASP A 204 13.54 11.16 3.16
CA ASP A 204 14.08 12.44 3.57
C ASP A 204 13.00 13.30 4.26
N GLU A 205 11.81 13.40 3.68
CA GLU A 205 10.65 14.06 4.30
C GLU A 205 10.33 13.47 5.69
N LEU A 206 10.30 12.15 5.82
CA LEU A 206 10.03 11.46 7.09
C LEU A 206 11.11 11.73 8.14
N ARG A 207 12.38 11.81 7.74
CA ARG A 207 13.50 12.14 8.64
C ARG A 207 13.44 13.59 9.12
N GLU A 208 12.90 14.49 8.29
CA GLU A 208 12.71 15.90 8.62
C GLU A 208 11.45 16.17 9.46
N GLN A 209 10.53 15.21 9.56
CA GLN A 209 9.31 15.38 10.37
C GLN A 209 9.64 15.62 11.84
N LYS A 210 9.25 16.81 12.31
CA LYS A 210 9.32 17.20 13.71
C LYS A 210 8.02 16.86 14.42
N LEU A 211 8.12 16.57 15.72
CA LEU A 211 6.94 16.47 16.57
C LEU A 211 6.14 17.78 16.49
N PRO A 212 4.85 17.73 16.13
CA PRO A 212 4.03 18.94 16.09
C PRO A 212 3.96 19.54 17.49
N GLN A 213 4.61 20.69 17.68
CA GLN A 213 4.54 21.50 18.89
C GLN A 213 3.75 22.76 18.60
N GLN A 214 2.67 22.97 19.34
CA GLN A 214 1.98 24.26 19.34
C GLN A 214 2.73 25.22 20.27
N PRO A 215 2.95 26.49 19.84
CA PRO A 215 3.57 27.49 20.68
C PRO A 215 2.82 27.63 22.02
N GLY A 216 3.55 27.59 23.14
CA GLY A 216 2.97 27.76 24.48
C GLY A 216 2.43 26.50 25.16
N MET A 217 2.43 25.34 24.49
CA MET A 217 2.10 24.05 25.12
C MET A 217 3.33 23.43 25.79
N PRO A 218 3.17 22.70 26.91
CA PRO A 218 4.28 21.98 27.52
C PRO A 218 4.84 20.93 26.55
N PRO A 219 6.14 20.60 26.66
CA PRO A 219 6.75 19.58 25.82
C PRO A 219 5.99 18.25 25.96
N PRO A 220 5.78 17.51 24.85
CA PRO A 220 5.09 16.23 24.91
C PRO A 220 5.85 15.26 25.83
N PRO A 221 5.15 14.35 26.53
CA PRO A 221 5.80 13.41 27.44
C PRO A 221 6.86 12.57 26.71
N GLU A 222 7.94 12.22 27.40
CA GLU A 222 9.08 11.52 26.79
C GLU A 222 8.68 10.21 26.10
N GLU A 223 7.71 9.47 26.65
CA GLU A 223 7.17 8.26 26.01
C GLU A 223 6.57 8.54 24.62
N HIS A 224 5.87 9.67 24.45
CA HIS A 224 5.30 10.05 23.17
C HIS A 224 6.40 10.43 22.17
N VAL A 225 7.44 11.12 22.64
CA VAL A 225 8.62 11.47 21.82
C VAL A 225 9.35 10.21 21.36
N GLN A 226 9.59 9.26 22.27
CA GLN A 226 10.25 7.99 21.96
C GLN A 226 9.41 7.15 20.98
N ARG A 227 8.09 7.05 21.19
CA ARG A 227 7.19 6.35 20.25
C ARG A 227 7.18 7.01 18.87
N PHE A 228 7.15 8.34 18.80
CA PHE A 228 7.22 9.07 17.53
C PHE A 228 8.52 8.75 16.78
N LYS A 229 9.68 8.89 17.44
CA LYS A 229 10.98 8.55 16.85
C LYS A 229 11.05 7.11 16.35
N LYS A 230 10.58 6.16 17.17
CA LYS A 230 10.54 4.74 16.80
C LYS A 230 9.62 4.47 15.60
N ASN A 231 8.51 5.19 15.49
CA ASN A 231 7.60 5.07 14.35
C ASN A 231 8.23 5.63 13.07
N VAL A 232 8.90 6.78 13.14
CA VAL A 232 9.65 7.36 12.01
C VAL A 232 10.75 6.39 11.55
N GLU A 233 11.56 5.88 12.48
CA GLU A 233 12.61 4.90 12.16
C GLU A 233 12.04 3.63 11.51
N MET A 234 10.92 3.12 12.02
CA MET A 234 10.24 1.96 11.43
C MET A 234 9.74 2.26 10.02
N GLN A 235 9.13 3.42 9.79
CA GLN A 235 8.65 3.82 8.46
C GLN A 235 9.80 3.96 7.46
N CYS A 236 10.91 4.59 7.85
CA CYS A 236 12.11 4.67 7.02
C CYS A 236 12.65 3.29 6.65
N LYS A 237 12.76 2.36 7.63
CA LYS A 237 13.20 0.98 7.37
C LYS A 237 12.29 0.22 6.40
N LEU A 238 10.98 0.46 6.46
CA LEU A 238 10.02 -0.14 5.52
C LEU A 238 10.26 0.37 4.10
N LEU A 239 10.45 1.68 3.93
CA LEU A 239 10.75 2.28 2.63
C LEU A 239 12.12 1.83 2.07
N GLU A 240 13.14 1.73 2.93
CA GLU A 240 14.45 1.19 2.56
C GLU A 240 14.35 -0.27 2.07
N THR A 241 13.47 -1.08 2.70
CA THR A 241 13.19 -2.44 2.25
C THR A 241 12.53 -2.46 0.86
N ASP A 242 11.58 -1.55 0.61
CA ASP A 242 10.94 -1.43 -0.70
C ASP A 242 11.96 -1.05 -1.79
N MET A 243 12.93 -0.17 -1.48
CA MET A 243 14.02 0.17 -2.40
C MET A 243 14.93 -1.03 -2.70
N ASP A 244 15.23 -1.87 -1.71
CA ASP A 244 15.99 -3.10 -1.92
C ASP A 244 15.26 -4.06 -2.86
N GLU A 245 13.93 -4.18 -2.74
CA GLU A 245 13.08 -4.95 -3.66
C GLU A 245 13.11 -4.36 -5.08
N VAL A 246 13.00 -3.03 -5.21
CA VAL A 246 13.15 -2.34 -6.51
C VAL A 246 14.49 -2.69 -7.16
N ARG A 247 15.59 -2.64 -6.40
CA ARG A 247 16.94 -2.98 -6.90
C ARG A 247 17.01 -4.43 -7.39
N ILE A 248 16.39 -5.37 -6.69
CA ILE A 248 16.35 -6.78 -7.10
C ILE A 248 15.54 -6.93 -8.39
N ILE A 249 14.33 -6.37 -8.44
CA ILE A 249 13.42 -6.48 -9.59
C ILE A 249 14.03 -5.83 -10.83
N ARG A 250 14.71 -4.69 -10.67
CA ARG A 250 15.40 -3.99 -11.76
C ARG A 250 16.42 -4.89 -12.46
N LYS A 251 17.19 -5.70 -11.71
CA LYS A 251 18.16 -6.65 -12.29
C LYS A 251 17.50 -7.64 -13.24
N TRP A 252 16.27 -8.07 -12.95
CA TRP A 252 15.51 -9.02 -13.76
C TRP A 252 14.73 -8.38 -14.91
N THR A 253 14.55 -7.05 -14.90
CA THR A 253 13.76 -6.34 -15.91
C THR A 253 14.57 -6.06 -17.20
N ALA A 254 15.89 -6.28 -17.18
CA ALA A 254 16.77 -6.34 -18.36
C ALA A 254 16.58 -5.22 -19.40
N GLY A 255 16.40 -3.98 -18.96
CA GLY A 255 16.25 -2.82 -19.86
C GLY A 255 14.86 -2.66 -20.49
N HIS A 256 13.88 -3.48 -20.14
CA HIS A 256 12.52 -3.34 -20.68
C HIS A 256 11.87 -2.01 -20.27
N LEU A 257 11.15 -1.40 -21.21
CA LEU A 257 10.42 -0.15 -21.04
C LEU A 257 8.94 -0.35 -21.36
N CYS A 258 8.08 0.38 -20.66
CA CYS A 258 6.69 0.54 -21.07
C CYS A 258 6.60 1.48 -22.28
N ASP A 259 5.46 1.46 -22.97
CA ASP A 259 5.29 2.23 -24.20
C ASP A 259 5.54 3.73 -24.00
N ILE A 260 5.03 4.33 -22.92
CA ILE A 260 5.27 5.75 -22.61
C ILE A 260 6.76 6.04 -22.43
N HIS A 261 7.48 5.25 -21.63
CA HIS A 261 8.91 5.49 -21.41
C HIS A 261 9.76 5.17 -22.65
N ARG A 262 9.33 4.24 -23.51
CA ARG A 262 9.97 4.00 -24.80
C ARG A 262 9.86 5.24 -25.69
N HIS A 263 8.65 5.74 -25.93
CA HIS A 263 8.45 6.91 -26.79
C HIS A 263 9.04 8.18 -26.20
N LEU A 264 8.99 8.37 -24.88
CA LEU A 264 9.66 9.51 -24.24
C LEU A 264 11.17 9.46 -24.43
N ARG A 265 11.80 8.28 -24.44
CA ARG A 265 13.23 8.14 -24.75
C ARG A 265 13.57 8.38 -26.22
N GLU A 266 12.65 8.04 -27.13
CA GLU A 266 12.82 8.25 -28.57
C GLU A 266 12.63 9.72 -28.96
N ASP A 267 11.62 10.38 -28.40
CA ASP A 267 11.30 11.79 -28.63
C ASP A 267 10.80 12.49 -27.35
N PRO A 268 11.71 12.98 -26.48
CA PRO A 268 11.35 13.59 -25.20
C PRO A 268 10.47 14.84 -25.33
N ASN A 269 10.63 15.60 -26.42
CA ASN A 269 10.00 16.90 -26.59
C ASN A 269 8.80 16.88 -27.54
N GLY A 270 8.75 15.94 -28.50
CA GLY A 270 7.65 15.81 -29.46
C GLY A 270 6.66 14.69 -29.18
N TYR A 271 6.93 13.79 -28.21
CA TYR A 271 5.95 12.77 -27.84
C TYR A 271 4.72 13.40 -27.14
N GLU A 272 3.54 13.12 -27.70
CA GLU A 272 2.23 13.37 -27.11
C GLU A 272 1.51 12.03 -26.88
N GLU A 273 0.94 11.86 -25.68
CA GLU A 273 0.27 10.62 -25.32
C GLU A 273 -1.09 10.53 -26.04
N PRO A 274 -1.36 9.46 -26.82
CA PRO A 274 -2.50 9.40 -27.74
C PRO A 274 -3.87 9.34 -27.07
N HIS A 275 -3.93 8.98 -25.79
CA HIS A 275 -5.17 8.87 -25.01
C HIS A 275 -5.42 10.08 -24.11
N GLY A 276 -4.60 11.12 -24.22
CA GLY A 276 -4.77 12.39 -23.51
C GLY A 276 -4.28 12.37 -22.06
N LEU A 277 -3.48 11.37 -21.65
CA LEU A 277 -2.86 11.39 -20.33
C LEU A 277 -1.80 12.50 -20.25
N VAL A 278 -2.00 13.46 -19.35
CA VAL A 278 -1.07 14.58 -19.16
C VAL A 278 0.22 14.09 -18.49
N LEU A 279 1.33 14.10 -19.23
CA LEU A 279 2.67 13.82 -18.72
C LEU A 279 3.32 15.10 -18.16
N LEU A 280 4.06 14.98 -17.07
CA LEU A 280 4.71 16.14 -16.46
C LEU A 280 5.93 16.58 -17.27
N ALA A 281 6.26 17.87 -17.20
CA ALA A 281 7.52 18.38 -17.74
C ALA A 281 8.73 17.67 -17.11
N SER A 282 8.63 17.28 -15.84
CA SER A 282 9.66 16.50 -15.14
C SER A 282 9.86 15.11 -15.74
N ASP A 283 8.82 14.47 -16.29
CA ASP A 283 8.95 13.18 -16.96
C ASP A 283 9.81 13.32 -18.23
N ARG A 284 9.67 14.45 -18.93
CA ARG A 284 10.46 14.76 -20.14
C ARG A 284 11.91 15.08 -19.80
N THR A 285 12.18 15.89 -18.77
CA THR A 285 13.55 16.24 -18.36
C THR A 285 14.30 15.03 -17.82
N LYS A 286 13.66 14.20 -16.99
CA LYS A 286 14.28 12.99 -16.41
C LYS A 286 14.83 12.04 -17.47
N VAL A 287 14.17 11.94 -18.63
CA VAL A 287 14.66 11.09 -19.71
C VAL A 287 16.06 11.48 -20.19
N THR A 288 16.36 12.78 -20.26
CA THR A 288 17.66 13.27 -20.70
C THR A 288 18.79 12.98 -19.70
N GLU A 289 18.45 12.81 -18.42
CA GLU A 289 19.39 12.51 -17.33
C GLU A 289 19.60 11.00 -17.11
N ARG A 290 18.75 10.16 -17.72
CA ARG A 290 18.76 8.71 -17.50
C ARG A 290 19.92 8.03 -18.22
N PRO A 291 20.55 7.03 -17.59
CA PRO A 291 21.60 6.27 -18.25
C PRO A 291 21.06 5.49 -19.47
N PRO A 292 21.92 5.20 -20.46
CA PRO A 292 21.56 4.34 -21.57
C PRO A 292 21.12 2.96 -21.07
N LEU A 293 20.18 2.34 -21.77
CA LEU A 293 19.75 0.98 -21.44
C LEU A 293 20.92 0.02 -21.67
N VAL A 294 21.23 -0.80 -20.68
CA VAL A 294 22.19 -1.89 -20.85
C VAL A 294 21.54 -2.95 -21.72
N THR A 295 21.85 -2.96 -23.01
CA THR A 295 21.47 -4.02 -23.95
C THR A 295 22.30 -5.27 -23.69
N GLU A 296 21.70 -6.46 -23.89
CA GLU A 296 22.32 -7.77 -23.60
C GLU A 296 23.72 -7.95 -24.23
N SER A 297 24.03 -7.23 -25.32
CA SER A 297 25.33 -7.20 -26.00
C SER A 297 26.50 -6.74 -25.12
N GLN A 298 26.28 -5.84 -24.15
CA GLN A 298 27.34 -5.35 -23.26
C GLN A 298 27.67 -6.33 -22.11
N THR A 299 26.77 -7.26 -21.80
CA THR A 299 26.98 -8.32 -20.80
C THR A 299 27.85 -9.46 -21.33
N SER A 300 27.81 -9.71 -22.65
CA SER A 300 28.68 -10.68 -23.31
C SER A 300 30.11 -10.17 -23.42
N GLU A 301 30.34 -8.89 -23.73
CA GLU A 301 31.69 -8.34 -23.88
C GLU A 301 32.45 -8.28 -22.55
N LYS A 302 31.80 -7.88 -21.45
CA LYS A 302 32.44 -7.88 -20.12
C LYS A 302 32.82 -9.28 -19.61
N LYS A 303 32.14 -10.34 -20.06
CA LYS A 303 32.50 -11.73 -19.75
C LYS A 303 33.68 -12.26 -20.57
N VAL A 304 34.00 -11.63 -21.69
CA VAL A 304 35.16 -11.97 -22.54
C VAL A 304 36.41 -11.22 -22.05
N GLU A 305 36.28 -9.96 -21.63
CA GLU A 305 37.42 -9.18 -21.10
C GLU A 305 37.95 -9.68 -19.75
N THR A 306 37.13 -10.33 -18.93
CA THR A 306 37.59 -10.91 -17.64
C THR A 306 38.20 -12.30 -17.76
N LYS A 307 38.36 -12.82 -18.99
CA LYS A 307 38.99 -14.12 -19.28
C LYS A 307 40.27 -13.99 -20.13
N SER A 308 40.80 -12.79 -20.32
CA SER A 308 42.08 -12.56 -21.00
C SER A 308 43.18 -12.26 -20.00
#